data_AF-A0A962GB19-F1
#
_entry.id   AF-A0A962GB19-F1
#
_cell.length_a   1.000
_cell.length_b   1.000
_cell.length_c   1.000
_cell.angle_alpha   90.00
_cell.angle_beta   90.00
_cell.angle_gamma   90.00
#
_symmetry.space_group_name_H-M   'P 1'
#
loop_
_entity.id
_entity.type
_entity.pdbx_description
1 polymer ?
#
loop_
_entity_poly.entity_id
_entity_poly.type
_entity_poly.pdbx_seq_one_letter_code
_entity_poly.pdbx_strand_id
1 'polypeptide(L)'
;AFSDVDLFADDGSMKGVTRDFVDPCYLIRHPAGDLIWDTGVPEGIADMPDGLRPEGFPVHIVVKKKLSAQLAELGLTPADIEFLSFSHLHFDHTGNGNLFAASTWIVDADERAAMFDDAARGKPEFAAYSALENAKTLLIEGDDNFDVFGDDSVVIYQTPGHTPGSTTLLVRTVGSGNVLLTGDMWHLAESRERHLVPS
;
A
#
# COMPACT_ATOMS: atom_id res chain seq x y z
N ALA A 1 -15.18 -6.27 -6.22
CA ALA A 1 -15.57 -5.84 -7.58
C ALA A 1 -15.82 -4.34 -7.60
N PHE A 2 -15.25 -3.63 -8.58
CA PHE A 2 -15.69 -2.29 -8.94
C PHE A 2 -16.85 -2.39 -9.92
N SER A 3 -17.96 -1.71 -9.67
CA SER A 3 -19.10 -1.65 -10.60
C SER A 3 -18.81 -0.73 -11.80
N ASP A 4 -17.90 0.23 -11.63
CA ASP A 4 -17.41 1.14 -12.67
C ASP A 4 -15.95 1.47 -12.38
N VAL A 5 -15.09 1.37 -13.39
CA VAL A 5 -13.63 1.60 -13.31
C VAL A 5 -13.18 2.84 -14.08
N ASP A 6 -14.11 3.74 -14.41
CA ASP A 6 -13.79 5.02 -15.07
C ASP A 6 -12.72 5.82 -14.33
N LEU A 7 -12.70 5.76 -12.99
CA LEU A 7 -11.70 6.43 -12.15
C LEU A 7 -10.24 6.02 -12.43
N PHE A 8 -10.01 4.92 -13.16
CA PHE A 8 -8.66 4.46 -13.50
C PHE A 8 -8.22 4.87 -14.92
N ALA A 9 -8.99 5.72 -15.59
CA ALA A 9 -8.65 6.30 -16.90
C ALA A 9 -9.20 7.73 -17.06
N ASP A 10 -8.44 8.57 -17.74
CA ASP A 10 -8.75 9.98 -18.00
C ASP A 10 -9.44 10.22 -19.36
N ASP A 11 -9.52 9.18 -20.19
CA ASP A 11 -10.08 9.25 -21.55
C ASP A 11 -11.52 8.72 -21.67
N GLY A 12 -12.12 8.30 -20.56
CA GLY A 12 -13.47 7.73 -20.50
C GLY A 12 -13.60 6.32 -21.11
N SER A 13 -12.50 5.68 -21.49
CA SER A 13 -12.52 4.34 -22.09
C SER A 13 -12.94 3.22 -21.14
N MET A 14 -12.99 3.52 -19.83
CA MET A 14 -13.34 2.58 -18.77
C MET A 14 -14.73 2.83 -18.18
N LYS A 15 -15.47 3.81 -18.70
CA LYS A 15 -16.80 4.17 -18.23
C LYS A 15 -17.79 3.01 -18.31
N GLY A 16 -18.41 2.69 -17.17
CA GLY A 16 -19.39 1.62 -17.04
C GLY A 16 -18.78 0.21 -17.12
N VAL A 17 -17.44 0.09 -17.10
CA VAL A 17 -16.77 -1.21 -17.12
C VAL A 17 -16.65 -1.73 -15.69
N THR A 18 -17.19 -2.93 -15.44
CA THR A 18 -17.02 -3.65 -14.18
C THR A 18 -15.74 -4.48 -14.22
N ARG A 19 -14.92 -4.44 -13.16
CA ARG A 19 -13.75 -5.32 -13.00
C ARG A 19 -13.57 -5.77 -11.55
N ASP A 20 -13.00 -6.97 -11.40
CA ASP A 20 -12.45 -7.41 -10.14
C ASP A 20 -10.98 -6.99 -10.03
N PHE A 21 -10.63 -6.50 -8.85
CA PHE A 21 -9.26 -6.15 -8.48
C PHE A 21 -8.83 -7.04 -7.31
N VAL A 22 -7.52 -7.21 -7.21
CA VAL A 22 -6.88 -7.70 -6.00
C VAL A 22 -6.26 -6.49 -5.30
N ASP A 23 -6.31 -6.51 -3.98
CA ASP A 23 -5.61 -5.55 -3.12
C ASP A 23 -4.47 -6.31 -2.43
N PRO A 24 -3.25 -6.28 -3.00
CA PRO A 24 -2.13 -7.05 -2.50
C PRO A 24 -1.31 -6.24 -1.49
N CYS A 25 -0.90 -6.91 -0.43
CA CYS A 25 0.26 -6.52 0.38
C CYS A 25 1.36 -7.58 0.23
N TYR A 26 2.60 -7.21 0.49
CA TYR A 26 3.75 -8.09 0.26
C TYR A 26 4.62 -8.21 1.51
N LEU A 27 4.97 -9.44 1.86
CA LEU A 27 6.01 -9.75 2.84
C LEU A 27 7.31 -10.08 2.10
N ILE A 28 8.33 -9.26 2.31
CA ILE A 28 9.66 -9.43 1.74
C ILE A 28 10.57 -9.95 2.85
N ARG A 29 11.08 -11.17 2.65
CA ARG A 29 11.92 -11.90 3.60
C ARG A 29 13.38 -11.70 3.26
N HIS A 30 14.18 -11.16 4.17
CA HIS A 30 15.61 -10.95 3.98
C HIS A 30 16.40 -11.44 5.20
N PRO A 31 17.65 -11.94 5.06
CA PRO A 31 18.45 -12.37 6.22
C PRO A 31 18.69 -11.30 7.30
N ALA A 32 18.55 -10.01 6.95
CA ALA A 32 18.67 -8.89 7.86
C ALA A 32 17.35 -8.42 8.49
N GLY A 33 16.22 -9.05 8.14
CA GLY A 33 14.88 -8.71 8.65
C GLY A 33 13.80 -8.82 7.58
N ASP A 34 12.56 -8.63 7.99
CA ASP A 34 11.38 -8.67 7.15
C ASP A 34 10.83 -7.26 6.92
N LEU A 35 10.37 -7.02 5.68
CA LEU A 35 9.65 -5.82 5.28
C LEU A 35 8.21 -6.19 4.91
N ILE A 36 7.24 -5.47 5.47
CA ILE A 36 5.89 -5.41 4.93
C ILE A 36 5.76 -4.19 4.03
N TRP A 37 5.38 -4.43 2.78
CA TRP A 37 5.08 -3.43 1.77
C TRP A 37 3.57 -3.40 1.50
N ASP A 38 2.94 -2.27 1.80
CA ASP A 38 1.49 -2.12 1.88
C ASP A 38 0.84 -3.04 2.91
N THR A 39 -0.39 -2.71 3.32
CA THR A 39 -1.12 -3.44 4.36
C THR A 39 -2.57 -3.74 4.00
N GLY A 40 -2.99 -3.44 2.77
CA GLY A 40 -4.35 -3.72 2.30
C GLY A 40 -5.42 -2.86 3.00
N VAL A 41 -6.67 -3.15 2.67
CA VAL A 41 -7.86 -2.64 3.40
C VAL A 41 -7.95 -3.19 4.84
N PRO A 42 -8.69 -2.51 5.75
CA PRO A 42 -8.82 -2.96 7.14
C PRO A 42 -9.28 -4.41 7.30
N GLU A 43 -8.53 -5.20 8.06
CA GLU A 43 -8.76 -6.64 8.22
C GLU A 43 -10.09 -6.97 8.92
N GLY A 44 -10.67 -6.01 9.63
CA GLY A 44 -12.01 -6.12 10.22
C GLY A 44 -13.13 -6.31 9.20
N ILE A 45 -12.91 -5.97 7.93
CA ILE A 45 -13.87 -6.26 6.84
C ILE A 45 -14.11 -7.77 6.70
N ALA A 46 -13.15 -8.61 7.09
CA ALA A 46 -13.31 -10.07 7.07
C ALA A 46 -14.40 -10.58 8.04
N ASP A 47 -14.75 -9.79 9.05
CA ASP A 47 -15.80 -10.14 10.02
C ASP A 47 -17.20 -9.66 9.56
N MET A 48 -17.28 -8.92 8.45
CA MET A 48 -18.55 -8.43 7.89
C MET A 48 -19.15 -9.50 6.95
N PRO A 49 -20.38 -10.00 7.20
CA PRO A 49 -20.98 -11.08 6.41
C PRO A 49 -21.04 -10.80 4.90
N ASP A 50 -21.28 -9.55 4.53
CA ASP A 50 -21.43 -9.10 3.14
C ASP A 50 -20.25 -8.24 2.67
N GLY A 51 -19.14 -8.20 3.42
CA GLY A 51 -18.03 -7.28 3.18
C GLY A 51 -18.44 -5.81 3.36
N LEU A 52 -17.72 -4.90 2.70
CA LEU A 52 -17.92 -3.45 2.79
C LEU A 52 -18.30 -2.85 1.42
N ARG A 53 -19.29 -1.95 1.43
CA ARG A 53 -19.63 -1.07 0.29
C ARG A 53 -19.56 0.38 0.79
N PRO A 54 -18.44 1.08 0.58
CA PRO A 54 -18.31 2.47 1.01
C PRO A 54 -19.34 3.35 0.30
N GLU A 55 -19.94 4.29 1.00
CA GLU A 55 -20.89 5.23 0.41
C GLU A 55 -20.17 6.12 -0.61
N GLY A 56 -20.75 6.27 -1.81
CA GLY A 56 -20.19 7.12 -2.87
C GLY A 56 -18.97 6.55 -3.60
N PHE A 57 -18.49 5.34 -3.25
CA PHE A 57 -17.38 4.69 -3.94
C PHE A 57 -17.86 3.39 -4.62
N PRO A 58 -17.65 3.20 -5.92
CA PRO A 58 -18.30 2.14 -6.71
C PRO A 58 -17.64 0.76 -6.53
N VAL A 59 -17.33 0.37 -5.28
CA VAL A 59 -16.61 -0.86 -4.96
C VAL A 59 -17.34 -1.69 -3.91
N HIS A 60 -17.32 -3.01 -4.12
CA HIS A 60 -17.63 -4.01 -3.11
C HIS A 60 -16.35 -4.72 -2.70
N ILE A 61 -15.95 -4.51 -1.45
CA ILE A 61 -14.72 -5.01 -0.84
C ILE A 61 -15.04 -6.26 -0.03
N VAL A 62 -14.30 -7.33 -0.27
CA VAL A 62 -14.42 -8.59 0.46
C VAL A 62 -13.04 -9.05 0.89
N VAL A 63 -12.83 -9.19 2.19
CA VAL A 63 -11.61 -9.75 2.77
C VAL A 63 -11.90 -11.17 3.20
N LYS A 64 -11.26 -12.15 2.55
CA LYS A 64 -11.47 -13.58 2.87
C LYS A 64 -10.69 -14.04 4.10
N LYS A 65 -9.55 -13.40 4.36
CA LYS A 65 -8.65 -13.74 5.45
C LYS A 65 -7.93 -12.48 5.92
N LYS A 66 -7.92 -12.27 7.24
CA LYS A 66 -7.23 -11.17 7.90
C LYS A 66 -5.74 -11.16 7.57
N LEU A 67 -5.12 -10.00 7.50
CA LEU A 67 -3.67 -9.88 7.30
C LEU A 67 -2.91 -10.57 8.44
N SER A 68 -3.34 -10.34 9.69
CA SER A 68 -2.78 -11.02 10.87
C SER A 68 -2.88 -12.54 10.79
N ALA A 69 -3.99 -13.07 10.26
CA ALA A 69 -4.17 -14.50 10.07
C ALA A 69 -3.30 -15.07 8.93
N GLN A 70 -3.07 -14.30 7.85
CA GLN A 70 -2.14 -14.69 6.79
C GLN A 70 -0.70 -14.74 7.29
N LEU A 71 -0.27 -13.79 8.12
CA LEU A 71 1.04 -13.83 8.78
C LEU A 71 1.18 -15.03 9.72
N ALA A 72 0.13 -15.34 10.50
CA ALA A 72 0.14 -16.48 11.41
C ALA A 72 0.33 -17.82 10.69
N GLU A 73 -0.16 -17.97 9.46
CA GLU A 73 0.07 -19.17 8.63
C GLU A 73 1.54 -19.35 8.23
N LEU A 74 2.32 -18.27 8.24
CA LEU A 74 3.76 -18.27 8.04
C LEU A 74 4.55 -18.37 9.36
N GLY A 75 3.86 -18.49 10.50
CA GLY A 75 4.47 -18.51 11.82
C GLY A 75 4.92 -17.13 12.32
N LEU A 76 4.32 -16.05 11.80
CA LEU A 76 4.66 -14.67 12.12
C LEU A 76 3.48 -13.93 12.76
N THR A 77 3.81 -12.87 13.48
CA THR A 77 2.90 -11.84 13.96
C THR A 77 3.36 -10.48 13.44
N PRO A 78 2.49 -9.45 13.45
CA PRO A 78 2.93 -8.10 13.09
C PRO A 78 4.12 -7.58 13.90
N ALA A 79 4.30 -8.04 15.14
CA ALA A 79 5.41 -7.66 16.00
C ALA A 79 6.75 -8.30 15.60
N ASP A 80 6.74 -9.34 14.76
CA ASP A 80 7.94 -9.97 14.23
C ASP A 80 8.50 -9.24 12.98
N ILE A 81 7.84 -8.18 12.52
CA ILE A 81 8.23 -7.44 11.31
C ILE A 81 9.13 -6.26 11.66
N GLU A 82 10.34 -6.23 11.13
CA GLU A 82 11.32 -5.18 11.39
C GLU A 82 10.97 -3.86 10.69
N PHE A 83 10.52 -3.93 9.44
CA PHE A 83 10.29 -2.77 8.59
C PHE A 83 8.87 -2.72 8.03
N LEU A 84 8.30 -1.52 8.01
CA LEU A 84 7.04 -1.20 7.35
C LEU A 84 7.31 -0.12 6.30
N SER A 85 6.73 -0.25 5.12
CA SER A 85 6.60 0.84 4.16
C SER A 85 5.29 0.72 3.39
N PHE A 86 4.80 1.85 2.92
CA PHE A 86 3.66 1.90 2.00
C PHE A 86 4.13 2.40 0.65
N SER A 87 3.46 1.97 -0.41
CA SER A 87 3.54 2.66 -1.69
C SER A 87 2.98 4.07 -1.56
N HIS A 88 1.84 4.25 -0.89
CA HIS A 88 1.21 5.55 -0.63
C HIS A 88 0.10 5.48 0.45
N LEU A 89 -0.55 6.61 0.72
CA LEU A 89 -1.43 6.85 1.86
C LEU A 89 -2.88 6.37 1.73
N HIS A 90 -3.31 5.88 0.57
CA HIS A 90 -4.72 5.51 0.39
C HIS A 90 -5.13 4.35 1.31
N PHE A 91 -6.45 4.25 1.53
CA PHE A 91 -7.04 3.43 2.58
C PHE A 91 -6.86 1.92 2.37
N ASP A 92 -6.75 1.51 1.12
CA ASP A 92 -6.47 0.17 0.66
C ASP A 92 -4.98 -0.18 0.70
N HIS A 93 -4.10 0.77 1.00
CA HIS A 93 -2.67 0.50 1.23
C HIS A 93 -2.31 0.57 2.73
N THR A 94 -3.02 1.42 3.48
CA THR A 94 -2.73 1.74 4.88
C THR A 94 -3.71 1.14 5.89
N GLY A 95 -4.69 0.36 5.42
CA GLY A 95 -5.84 -0.10 6.19
C GLY A 95 -5.51 -0.96 7.41
N ASN A 96 -4.30 -1.51 7.51
CA ASN A 96 -3.82 -2.22 8.70
C ASN A 96 -2.52 -1.63 9.28
N GLY A 97 -2.20 -0.36 8.97
CA GLY A 97 -0.95 0.28 9.38
C GLY A 97 -0.67 0.23 10.88
N ASN A 98 -1.71 0.37 11.72
CA ASN A 98 -1.58 0.31 13.18
C ASN A 98 -1.05 -1.03 13.70
N LEU A 99 -1.24 -2.15 12.98
CA LEU A 99 -0.73 -3.46 13.41
C LEU A 99 0.81 -3.47 13.49
N PHE A 100 1.46 -2.61 12.71
CA PHE A 100 2.91 -2.56 12.53
C PHE A 100 3.55 -1.32 13.18
N ALA A 101 2.86 -0.66 14.12
CA ALA A 101 3.38 0.54 14.79
C ALA A 101 4.65 0.30 15.63
N ALA A 102 5.01 -0.96 15.90
CA ALA A 102 6.27 -1.34 16.54
C ALA A 102 7.45 -1.46 15.55
N SER A 103 7.18 -1.61 14.25
CA SER A 103 8.20 -1.70 13.21
C SER A 103 8.88 -0.35 12.98
N THR A 104 10.05 -0.35 12.34
CA THR A 104 10.63 0.88 11.79
C THR A 104 9.88 1.23 10.51
N TRP A 105 9.17 2.35 10.52
CA TRP A 105 8.42 2.83 9.37
C TRP A 105 9.33 3.63 8.44
N ILE A 106 9.50 3.16 7.21
CA ILE A 106 10.22 3.86 6.14
C ILE A 106 9.16 4.55 5.28
N VAL A 107 9.29 5.86 5.06
CA VAL A 107 8.28 6.62 4.33
C VAL A 107 8.89 7.86 3.69
N ASP A 108 8.34 8.23 2.54
CA ASP A 108 8.56 9.51 1.91
C ASP A 108 8.10 10.67 2.82
N ALA A 109 8.90 11.74 2.90
CA ALA A 109 8.60 12.87 3.76
C ALA A 109 7.31 13.62 3.37
N ASP A 110 7.02 13.76 2.08
CA ASP A 110 5.82 14.43 1.57
C ASP A 110 4.58 13.55 1.77
N GLU A 111 4.71 12.23 1.63
CA GLU A 111 3.62 11.30 1.92
C GLU A 111 3.27 11.31 3.41
N ARG A 112 4.29 11.26 4.27
CA ARG A 112 4.08 11.36 5.72
C ARG A 112 3.45 12.70 6.10
N ALA A 113 3.86 13.81 5.49
CA ALA A 113 3.25 15.11 5.73
C ALA A 113 1.76 15.10 5.37
N ALA A 114 1.40 14.52 4.23
CA ALA A 114 0.00 14.38 3.80
C ALA A 114 -0.82 13.43 4.70
N MET A 115 -0.21 12.36 5.23
CA MET A 115 -0.88 11.42 6.14
C MET A 115 -1.27 12.03 7.49
N PHE A 116 -0.56 13.07 7.95
CA PHE A 116 -0.73 13.64 9.31
C PHE A 116 -1.15 15.10 9.34
N ASP A 117 -1.59 15.65 8.20
CA ASP A 117 -2.20 16.99 8.17
C ASP A 117 -3.60 17.02 8.82
N ASP A 118 -4.12 18.22 9.04
CA ASP A 118 -5.43 18.40 9.69
C ASP A 118 -6.59 17.81 8.87
N ALA A 119 -6.47 17.78 7.54
CA ALA A 119 -7.50 17.25 6.66
C ALA A 119 -7.55 15.72 6.76
N ALA A 120 -6.41 15.04 6.71
CA ALA A 120 -6.27 13.60 6.86
C ALA A 120 -6.82 13.13 8.21
N ARG A 121 -6.48 13.83 9.31
CA ARG A 121 -7.00 13.54 10.66
C ARG A 121 -8.51 13.59 10.78
N GLY A 122 -9.17 14.39 9.94
CA GLY A 122 -10.63 14.49 9.89
C GLY A 122 -11.31 13.33 9.15
N LYS A 123 -10.56 12.49 8.44
CA LYS A 123 -11.11 11.40 7.63
C LYS A 123 -11.18 10.08 8.43
N PRO A 124 -12.20 9.22 8.22
CA PRO A 124 -12.32 7.93 8.92
C PRO A 124 -11.11 7.01 8.77
N GLU A 125 -10.42 7.07 7.63
CA GLU A 125 -9.27 6.25 7.27
C GLU A 125 -8.08 6.49 8.20
N PHE A 126 -7.96 7.69 8.78
CA PHE A 126 -6.87 8.03 9.71
C PHE A 126 -6.78 7.07 10.90
N ALA A 127 -7.93 6.55 11.35
CA ALA A 127 -7.98 5.59 12.45
C ALA A 127 -7.16 4.32 12.16
N ALA A 128 -6.98 3.93 10.89
CA ALA A 128 -6.27 2.72 10.49
C ALA A 128 -4.75 2.80 10.64
N TYR A 129 -4.17 4.01 10.62
CA TYR A 129 -2.72 4.22 10.66
C TYR A 129 -2.26 5.28 11.68
N SER A 130 -3.18 5.88 12.45
CA SER A 130 -2.88 6.93 13.44
C SER A 130 -1.75 6.59 14.44
N ALA A 131 -1.54 5.30 14.77
CA ALA A 131 -0.46 4.88 15.66
C ALA A 131 0.93 5.11 15.06
N LEU A 132 1.06 5.18 13.73
CA LEU A 132 2.32 5.43 13.03
C LEU A 132 2.86 6.85 13.24
N GLU A 133 2.04 7.78 13.71
CA GLU A 133 2.48 9.15 14.02
C GLU A 133 3.67 9.15 14.99
N ASN A 134 3.68 8.20 15.92
CA ASN A 134 4.68 8.03 16.96
C ASN A 134 5.63 6.85 16.72
N ALA A 135 5.52 6.16 15.58
CA ALA A 135 6.40 5.05 15.25
C ALA A 135 7.83 5.54 14.99
N LYS A 136 8.80 4.65 15.23
CA LYS A 136 10.19 4.91 14.81
C LYS A 136 10.20 5.06 13.30
N THR A 137 10.57 6.24 12.80
CA THR A 137 10.44 6.59 11.38
C THR A 137 11.81 6.86 10.76
N LEU A 138 12.02 6.36 9.54
CA LEU A 138 13.10 6.75 8.65
C LEU A 138 12.46 7.47 7.45
N LEU A 139 12.89 8.71 7.20
CA LEU A 139 12.35 9.53 6.12
C LEU A 139 13.21 9.37 4.87
N ILE A 140 12.54 9.28 3.72
CA ILE A 140 13.13 9.44 2.40
C ILE A 140 12.96 10.90 2.00
N GLU A 141 14.06 11.61 1.73
CA GLU A 141 14.08 13.04 1.42
C GLU A 141 14.95 13.33 0.19
N GLY A 142 14.56 14.30 -0.64
CA GLY A 142 15.45 14.92 -1.63
C GLY A 142 15.70 14.14 -2.93
N ASP A 143 14.72 13.39 -3.42
CA ASP A 143 14.81 12.52 -4.61
C ASP A 143 15.85 11.40 -4.46
N ASP A 144 15.94 10.81 -3.27
CA ASP A 144 16.84 9.70 -2.96
C ASP A 144 16.10 8.35 -2.96
N ASN A 145 16.84 7.29 -3.27
CA ASN A 145 16.33 5.94 -3.15
C ASN A 145 16.70 5.39 -1.77
N PHE A 146 15.82 4.60 -1.17
CA PHE A 146 16.09 3.98 0.13
C PHE A 146 16.37 2.49 -0.02
N ASP A 147 17.63 2.10 0.14
CA ASP A 147 18.02 0.70 0.25
C ASP A 147 17.70 0.17 1.67
N VAL A 148 16.70 -0.69 1.75
CA VAL A 148 16.13 -1.16 3.02
C VAL A 148 17.14 -1.98 3.84
N PHE A 149 18.01 -2.74 3.16
CA PHE A 149 18.93 -3.67 3.81
C PHE A 149 20.40 -3.33 3.60
N GLY A 150 20.73 -2.34 2.76
CA GLY A 150 22.08 -1.87 2.52
C GLY A 150 22.90 -2.75 1.57
N ASP A 151 22.24 -3.64 0.83
CA ASP A 151 22.85 -4.57 -0.13
C ASP A 151 22.22 -4.51 -1.54
N ASP A 152 21.45 -3.46 -1.83
CA ASP A 152 20.69 -3.23 -3.05
C ASP A 152 19.65 -4.33 -3.38
N SER A 153 19.35 -5.26 -2.48
CA SER A 153 18.36 -6.30 -2.77
C SER A 153 16.93 -5.76 -2.79
N VAL A 154 16.65 -4.73 -1.98
CA VAL A 154 15.31 -4.16 -1.78
C VAL A 154 15.43 -2.65 -1.69
N VAL A 155 15.00 -1.95 -2.74
CA VAL A 155 15.19 -0.50 -2.88
C VAL A 155 13.85 0.18 -3.13
N ILE A 156 13.53 1.18 -2.31
CA ILE A 156 12.37 2.05 -2.45
C ILE A 156 12.77 3.25 -3.32
N TYR A 157 11.98 3.51 -4.35
CA TYR A 157 12.15 4.66 -5.25
C TYR A 157 11.01 5.64 -5.05
N GLN A 158 11.34 6.93 -4.90
CA GLN A 158 10.34 8.01 -4.94
C GLN A 158 9.74 8.11 -6.35
N THR A 159 8.41 8.04 -6.44
CA THR A 159 7.64 8.12 -7.68
C THR A 159 6.40 8.98 -7.47
N PRO A 160 6.58 10.27 -7.08
CA PRO A 160 5.46 11.15 -6.80
C PRO A 160 4.57 11.32 -8.03
N GLY A 161 3.26 11.41 -7.81
CA GLY A 161 2.28 11.49 -8.89
C GLY A 161 0.87 11.22 -8.40
N HIS A 162 0.55 9.94 -8.18
CA HIS A 162 -0.76 9.52 -7.65
C HIS A 162 -1.05 10.15 -6.28
N THR A 163 -0.05 10.18 -5.42
CA THR A 163 -0.01 10.99 -4.19
C THR A 163 1.31 11.78 -4.12
N PRO A 164 1.40 12.81 -3.25
CA PRO A 164 2.57 13.69 -3.17
C PRO A 164 3.90 12.95 -2.96
N GLY A 165 3.91 11.86 -2.20
CA GLY A 165 5.10 11.05 -1.91
C GLY A 165 4.89 9.57 -2.22
N SER A 166 4.11 9.25 -3.27
CA SER A 166 4.02 7.89 -3.80
C SER A 166 5.40 7.29 -4.07
N THR A 167 5.58 6.01 -3.75
CA THR A 167 6.83 5.25 -3.95
C THR A 167 6.59 3.90 -4.60
N THR A 168 7.65 3.33 -5.18
CA THR A 168 7.67 1.95 -5.70
C THR A 168 8.79 1.13 -5.06
N LEU A 169 8.62 -0.20 -5.01
CA LEU A 169 9.61 -1.11 -4.43
C LEU A 169 10.24 -1.99 -5.50
N LEU A 170 11.55 -1.87 -5.69
CA LEU A 170 12.33 -2.81 -6.49
C LEU A 170 12.86 -3.93 -5.60
N VAL A 171 12.43 -5.15 -5.86
CA VAL A 171 12.89 -6.37 -5.19
C VAL A 171 13.72 -7.21 -6.16
N ARG A 172 15.00 -7.39 -5.85
CA ARG A 172 15.93 -8.23 -6.61
C ARG A 172 16.00 -9.60 -5.97
N THR A 173 15.37 -10.57 -6.61
CA THR A 173 15.27 -11.94 -6.08
C THR A 173 16.24 -12.89 -6.79
N VAL A 174 16.80 -13.84 -6.05
CA VAL A 174 17.51 -14.97 -6.66
C VAL A 174 16.48 -15.89 -7.31
N GLY A 175 16.58 -16.07 -8.63
CA GLY A 175 15.75 -17.00 -9.40
C GLY A 175 14.60 -16.35 -10.18
N SER A 176 13.94 -15.32 -9.65
CA SER A 176 12.87 -14.59 -10.37
C SER A 176 13.34 -13.26 -10.97
N GLY A 177 14.56 -12.82 -10.65
CA GLY A 177 15.13 -11.57 -11.14
C GLY A 177 14.52 -10.36 -10.45
N ASN A 178 14.42 -9.26 -11.19
CA ASN A 178 13.94 -7.98 -10.68
C ASN A 178 12.42 -7.89 -10.77
N VAL A 179 11.76 -7.66 -9.65
CA VAL A 179 10.33 -7.39 -9.54
C VAL A 179 10.15 -5.96 -9.06
N LEU A 180 9.39 -5.16 -9.80
CA LEU A 180 9.01 -3.81 -9.39
C LEU A 180 7.55 -3.83 -8.94
N LEU A 181 7.31 -3.54 -7.67
CA LEU A 181 5.99 -3.35 -7.10
C LEU A 181 5.63 -1.88 -7.19
N THR A 182 4.65 -1.57 -8.04
CA THR A 182 4.41 -0.18 -8.50
C THR A 182 3.42 0.59 -7.64
N GLY A 183 2.75 -0.07 -6.70
CA GLY A 183 1.53 0.46 -6.10
C GLY A 183 0.59 0.95 -7.19
N ASP A 184 0.03 2.13 -6.99
CA ASP A 184 -0.95 2.75 -7.87
C ASP A 184 -0.35 3.62 -8.98
N MET A 185 0.97 3.58 -9.19
CA MET A 185 1.57 4.21 -10.37
C MET A 185 0.91 3.72 -11.67
N TRP A 186 0.49 2.44 -11.70
CA TRP A 186 -0.45 1.91 -12.69
C TRP A 186 -1.41 0.90 -12.05
N HIS A 187 -2.71 1.16 -12.15
CA HIS A 187 -3.74 0.26 -11.62
C HIS A 187 -4.02 -0.94 -12.53
N LEU A 188 -3.82 -0.78 -13.84
CA LEU A 188 -4.11 -1.77 -14.87
C LEU A 188 -2.95 -1.90 -15.84
N ALA A 189 -2.77 -3.10 -16.40
CA ALA A 189 -1.77 -3.34 -17.46
C ALA A 189 -2.01 -2.41 -18.67
N GLU A 190 -3.28 -2.23 -19.05
CA GLU A 190 -3.64 -1.35 -20.15
C GLU A 190 -3.39 0.13 -19.84
N SER A 191 -3.44 0.55 -18.56
CA SER A 191 -3.10 1.93 -18.17
C SER A 191 -1.64 2.24 -18.46
N ARG A 192 -0.74 1.27 -18.25
CA ARG A 192 0.67 1.43 -18.60
C ARG A 192 0.89 1.48 -20.11
N GLU A 193 0.25 0.60 -20.88
CA GLU A 193 0.42 0.54 -22.34
C GLU A 193 -0.14 1.79 -23.05
N ARG A 194 -1.25 2.31 -22.55
CA ARG A 194 -1.98 3.44 -23.16
C ARG A 194 -1.68 4.79 -22.51
N HIS A 195 -0.84 4.80 -21.47
CA HIS A 195 -0.47 5.98 -20.71
C HIS A 195 -1.70 6.67 -20.08
N LEU A 196 -2.63 5.88 -19.53
CA LEU A 196 -3.82 6.39 -18.87
C LEU A 196 -3.48 6.88 -17.48
N VAL A 197 -4.12 7.98 -17.07
CA VAL A 197 -4.00 8.55 -15.74
C VAL A 197 -5.30 8.30 -14.97
N PRO A 198 -5.26 7.90 -13.69
CA PRO A 198 -6.46 7.88 -12.84
C PRO A 198 -7.11 9.27 -12.77
N SER A 199 -8.45 9.32 -12.79
CA SER A 199 -9.25 10.55 -12.89
C SER A 199 -9.95 10.98 -11.61
#